data_AF-A0A6G3UTW8-F1
#
_entry.id   AF-A0A6G3UTW8-F1
#
_cell.length_a   1.000
_cell.length_b   1.000
_cell.length_c   1.000
_cell.angle_alpha   90.00
_cell.angle_beta   90.00
_cell.angle_gamma   90.00
#
_symmetry.space_group_name_H-M   'P 1'
#
loop_
_entity.id
_entity.type
_entity.pdbx_description
1 polymer ?
#
loop_
_entity_poly.entity_id
_entity_poly.type
_entity_poly.pdbx_seq_one_letter_code
_entity_poly.pdbx_strand_id
1 'polypeptide(L)'
;MPMDADVQTHARTLTLRSPDHVRVGPFVIRYNPNWSLKYANYAIPDQDAEPTSGELDALIAAFRERDRMPRLEFLPGWAPAVEPALLAAGFTVENRAPILACAPGGLVEPEPVADLVMAEPASDAEFAAAALVQHLGYGGEGEPEDGTAEWLRDAVAGGGVAALATV
;
A
#
# COMPACT_ATOMS: atom_id res chain seq x y z
N MET A 1 -15.65 -15.27 -0.52
CA MET A 1 -16.05 -14.15 0.37
C MET A 1 -16.49 -13.01 -0.52
N PRO A 2 -17.14 -11.93 -0.03
CA PRO A 2 -17.32 -10.76 -0.88
C PRO A 2 -15.93 -10.20 -1.26
N MET A 3 -15.82 -9.63 -2.47
CA MET A 3 -14.53 -9.24 -3.10
C MET A 3 -13.75 -8.22 -2.25
N ASP A 4 -14.45 -7.36 -1.51
CA ASP A 4 -13.89 -6.42 -0.55
C ASP A 4 -13.15 -7.14 0.60
N ALA A 5 -13.74 -8.18 1.16
CA ALA A 5 -13.11 -8.99 2.20
C ALA A 5 -11.86 -9.72 1.68
N ASP A 6 -11.89 -10.20 0.43
CA ASP A 6 -10.72 -10.84 -0.20
C ASP A 6 -9.58 -9.83 -0.43
N VAL A 7 -9.90 -8.62 -0.90
CA VAL A 7 -8.94 -7.51 -1.07
C VAL A 7 -8.32 -7.11 0.26
N GLN A 8 -9.14 -6.90 1.29
CA GLN A 8 -8.65 -6.49 2.62
C GLN A 8 -7.83 -7.60 3.29
N THR A 9 -8.24 -8.86 3.13
CA THR A 9 -7.47 -10.02 3.59
C THR A 9 -6.09 -10.03 2.95
N HIS A 10 -6.01 -9.85 1.63
CA HIS A 10 -4.74 -9.78 0.92
C HIS A 10 -3.83 -8.65 1.44
N ALA A 11 -4.36 -7.43 1.59
CA ALA A 11 -3.62 -6.28 2.12
C ALA A 11 -3.07 -6.54 3.54
N ARG A 12 -3.90 -7.14 4.41
CA ARG A 12 -3.47 -7.53 5.77
C ARG A 12 -2.40 -8.61 5.75
N THR A 13 -2.53 -9.63 4.91
CA THR A 13 -1.53 -10.68 4.74
C THR A 13 -0.19 -10.12 4.27
N LEU A 14 -0.17 -9.21 3.30
CA LEU A 14 1.07 -8.55 2.85
C LEU A 14 1.73 -7.76 3.97
N THR A 15 0.93 -7.05 4.77
CA THR A 15 1.45 -6.31 5.93
C THR A 15 2.09 -7.25 6.95
N LEU A 16 1.45 -8.37 7.28
CA LEU A 16 2.00 -9.39 8.19
C LEU A 16 3.26 -10.10 7.66
N ARG A 17 3.43 -10.14 6.34
CA ARG A 17 4.62 -10.70 5.69
C ARG A 17 5.78 -9.72 5.60
N SER A 18 5.55 -8.43 5.87
CA SER A 18 6.61 -7.43 5.86
C SER A 18 7.55 -7.68 7.04
N PRO A 19 8.89 -7.72 6.84
CA PRO A 19 9.83 -8.15 7.87
C PRO A 19 9.81 -7.26 9.12
N ASP A 20 9.64 -5.95 8.92
CA ASP A 20 9.66 -4.96 9.99
C ASP A 20 8.26 -4.62 10.53
N HIS A 21 7.24 -5.47 10.28
CA HIS A 21 5.90 -5.19 10.76
C HIS A 21 5.85 -5.14 12.30
N VAL A 22 4.95 -4.30 12.83
CA VAL A 22 4.78 -4.12 14.27
C VAL A 22 3.33 -4.34 14.67
N ARG A 23 3.11 -5.19 15.67
CA ARG A 23 1.79 -5.44 16.24
C ARG A 23 1.52 -4.48 17.40
N VAL A 24 0.39 -3.77 17.35
CA VAL A 24 -0.06 -2.86 18.42
C VAL A 24 -1.55 -3.06 18.65
N GLY A 25 -1.92 -3.73 19.75
CA GLY A 25 -3.32 -4.08 20.02
C GLY A 25 -3.96 -4.81 18.83
N PRO A 26 -5.11 -4.35 18.30
CA PRO A 26 -5.78 -4.94 17.15
C PRO A 26 -5.21 -4.49 15.79
N PHE A 27 -4.10 -3.74 15.76
CA PHE A 27 -3.53 -3.20 14.53
C PHE A 27 -2.19 -3.86 14.19
N VAL A 28 -1.93 -4.07 12.90
CA VAL A 28 -0.60 -4.36 12.38
C VAL A 28 -0.10 -3.17 11.58
N ILE A 29 1.04 -2.62 11.97
CA ILE A 29 1.75 -1.55 11.28
C ILE A 29 2.68 -2.19 10.24
N ARG A 30 2.50 -1.84 8.97
CA ARG A 30 3.55 -1.98 7.96
C ARG A 30 4.53 -0.84 8.17
N TYR A 31 5.76 -1.17 8.57
CA TYR A 31 6.82 -0.19 8.79
C TYR A 31 7.93 -0.44 7.79
N ASN A 32 8.41 0.63 7.16
CA ASN A 32 9.60 0.61 6.31
C ASN A 32 10.67 1.54 6.92
N PRO A 33 11.77 0.99 7.44
CA PRO A 33 12.83 1.80 8.05
C PRO A 33 13.56 2.68 7.03
N ASN A 34 13.66 2.24 5.78
CA ASN A 34 14.49 2.86 4.76
C ASN A 34 13.71 3.86 3.89
N TRP A 35 12.38 3.90 4.00
CA TRP A 35 11.54 4.79 3.22
C TRP A 35 10.49 5.46 4.10
N SER A 36 10.59 6.78 4.27
CA SER A 36 9.72 7.56 5.15
C SER A 36 8.38 7.95 4.52
N LEU A 37 8.18 7.68 3.23
CA LEU A 37 6.95 7.99 2.51
C LEU A 37 5.74 7.40 3.25
N LYS A 38 4.72 8.23 3.51
CA LYS A 38 3.54 7.83 4.30
C LYS A 38 2.75 6.66 3.69
N TYR A 39 2.85 6.45 2.39
CA TYR A 39 2.22 5.32 1.70
C TYR A 39 2.97 3.99 1.92
N ALA A 40 4.24 4.05 2.32
CA ALA A 40 5.00 2.87 2.72
C ALA A 40 4.80 2.50 4.20
N ASN A 41 4.20 3.39 5.01
CA ASN A 41 4.10 3.26 6.47
C ASN A 41 2.66 3.49 6.94
N TYR A 42 1.90 2.42 7.16
CA TYR A 42 0.49 2.49 7.55
C TYR A 42 0.07 1.26 8.36
N ALA A 43 -1.04 1.36 9.09
CA ALA A 43 -1.60 0.26 9.85
C ALA A 43 -2.87 -0.30 9.22
N ILE A 44 -3.07 -1.61 9.42
CA ILE A 44 -4.28 -2.33 9.07
C ILE A 44 -4.89 -2.91 10.37
N PRO A 45 -6.18 -2.66 10.66
CA PRO A 45 -6.86 -3.30 11.77
C PRO A 45 -7.15 -4.77 11.48
N ASP A 46 -7.31 -5.55 12.54
CA ASP A 46 -7.95 -6.84 12.47
C ASP A 46 -9.41 -6.73 12.03
N GLN A 47 -9.94 -7.85 11.54
CA GLN A 47 -11.35 -7.94 11.20
C GLN A 47 -12.21 -7.71 12.44
N ASP A 48 -13.27 -6.91 12.29
CA ASP A 48 -14.23 -6.57 13.33
C ASP A 48 -13.59 -5.95 14.60
N ALA A 49 -12.42 -5.32 14.46
CA ALA A 49 -11.75 -4.66 15.58
C ALA A 49 -12.61 -3.55 16.19
N GLU A 50 -12.70 -3.54 17.52
CA GLU A 50 -13.36 -2.51 18.33
C GLU A 50 -12.32 -1.84 19.25
N PRO A 51 -11.48 -0.93 18.71
CA PRO A 51 -10.35 -0.40 19.46
C PRO A 51 -10.80 0.53 20.59
N THR A 52 -10.18 0.36 21.75
CA THR A 52 -10.29 1.28 22.89
C THR A 52 -9.45 2.54 22.68
N SER A 53 -9.72 3.60 23.46
CA SER A 53 -8.89 4.81 23.43
C SER A 53 -7.42 4.53 23.76
N GLY A 54 -7.16 3.64 24.73
CA GLY A 54 -5.80 3.25 25.10
C GLY A 54 -5.04 2.51 23.99
N GLU A 55 -5.73 1.71 23.19
CA GLU A 55 -5.13 1.04 22.02
C GLU A 55 -4.84 2.03 20.89
N LEU A 56 -5.67 3.06 20.72
CA LEU A 56 -5.39 4.15 19.77
C LEU A 56 -4.22 5.02 20.22
N ASP A 57 -4.13 5.33 21.52
CA ASP A 57 -2.98 6.05 22.09
C ASP A 57 -1.69 5.25 21.89
N ALA A 58 -1.73 3.94 22.12
CA ALA A 58 -0.61 3.04 21.86
C ALA A 58 -0.22 2.99 20.38
N LEU A 59 -1.21 2.97 19.48
CA LEU A 59 -0.97 3.02 18.03
C LEU A 59 -0.25 4.31 17.64
N ILE A 60 -0.75 5.46 18.12
CA ILE A 60 -0.15 6.77 17.85
C ILE A 60 1.28 6.84 18.40
N ALA A 61 1.51 6.36 19.62
CA ALA A 61 2.83 6.31 20.22
C ALA A 61 3.80 5.45 19.40
N ALA A 62 3.37 4.27 18.95
CA ALA A 62 4.20 3.38 18.14
C ALA A 62 4.63 4.00 16.80
N PHE A 63 3.75 4.75 16.13
CA PHE A 63 4.12 5.52 14.94
C PHE A 63 5.12 6.64 15.26
N ARG A 64 4.89 7.40 16.32
CA ARG A 64 5.75 8.52 16.74
C ARG A 64 7.16 8.07 17.17
N GLU A 65 7.27 6.95 17.87
CA GLU A 65 8.56 6.34 18.23
C GLU A 65 9.43 5.99 17.02
N ARG A 66 8.79 5.77 15.87
CA ARG A 66 9.45 5.43 14.59
C ARG A 66 9.61 6.62 13.67
N ASP A 67 9.30 7.83 14.15
CA ASP A 67 9.26 9.05 13.35
C ASP A 67 8.39 8.87 12.08
N ARG A 68 7.16 8.38 12.29
CA ARG A 68 6.17 8.17 11.22
C ARG A 68 4.84 8.81 11.58
N MET A 69 4.12 9.24 10.53
CA MET A 69 2.75 9.75 10.63
C MET A 69 1.79 8.58 10.97
N PRO A 70 0.99 8.67 12.05
CA PRO A 70 -0.08 7.70 12.29
C PRO A 70 -1.06 7.70 11.11
N ARG A 71 -1.18 6.56 10.45
CA ARG A 71 -2.01 6.39 9.24
C ARG A 71 -2.54 4.97 9.15
N LEU A 72 -3.76 4.82 8.65
CA LEU A 72 -4.41 3.53 8.46
C LEU A 72 -4.96 3.38 7.04
N GLU A 73 -4.98 2.14 6.56
CA GLU A 73 -5.62 1.76 5.30
C GLU A 73 -6.52 0.56 5.54
N PHE A 74 -7.84 0.74 5.39
CA PHE A 74 -8.80 -0.34 5.55
C PHE A 74 -10.13 -0.03 4.87
N LEU A 75 -10.85 -1.09 4.49
CA LEU A 75 -12.23 -1.00 4.04
C LEU A 75 -13.18 -0.84 5.23
N PRO A 76 -14.14 0.10 5.22
CA PRO A 76 -15.03 0.33 6.36
C PRO A 76 -15.80 -0.93 6.82
N GLY A 77 -16.19 -1.79 5.87
CA GLY A 77 -16.89 -3.05 6.18
C GLY A 77 -16.02 -4.10 6.88
N TRP A 78 -14.69 -3.97 6.86
CA TRP A 78 -13.77 -4.90 7.51
C TRP A 78 -13.71 -4.74 9.02
N ALA A 79 -13.80 -3.51 9.51
CA ALA A 79 -13.77 -3.19 10.93
C ALA A 79 -14.62 -1.94 11.19
N PRO A 80 -15.96 -2.09 11.23
CA PRO A 80 -16.89 -0.95 11.23
C PRO A 80 -16.73 0.00 12.43
N ALA A 81 -16.23 -0.49 13.56
CA ALA A 81 -16.01 0.32 14.77
C ALA A 81 -14.72 1.15 14.74
N VAL A 82 -13.79 0.87 13.81
CA VAL A 82 -12.48 1.54 13.77
C VAL A 82 -12.59 2.99 13.31
N GLU A 83 -13.31 3.29 12.22
CA GLU A 83 -13.41 4.67 11.72
C GLU A 83 -14.01 5.63 12.76
N PRO A 84 -15.15 5.33 13.42
CA PRO A 84 -15.68 6.18 14.48
C PRO A 84 -14.69 6.40 15.63
N ALA A 85 -13.96 5.37 16.05
CA ALA A 85 -12.99 5.47 17.13
C ALA A 85 -11.79 6.36 16.74
N LEU A 86 -11.29 6.22 15.50
CA LEU A 86 -10.22 7.07 14.96
C LEU A 86 -10.65 8.55 14.89
N LEU A 87 -11.86 8.82 14.40
CA LEU A 87 -12.40 10.19 14.34
C LEU A 87 -12.51 10.81 15.74
N ALA A 88 -12.96 10.03 16.73
CA ALA A 88 -13.02 10.49 18.13
C ALA A 88 -11.63 10.78 18.72
N ALA A 89 -10.59 10.09 18.25
CA ALA A 89 -9.19 10.31 18.62
C ALA A 89 -8.49 11.43 17.81
N GLY A 90 -9.22 12.12 16.92
CA GLY A 90 -8.69 13.25 16.15
C GLY A 90 -8.03 12.91 14.82
N PHE A 91 -8.18 11.67 14.34
CA PHE A 91 -7.84 11.35 12.94
C PHE A 91 -8.82 12.02 11.98
N THR A 92 -8.40 12.14 10.72
CA THR A 92 -9.24 12.62 9.62
C THR A 92 -9.28 11.58 8.50
N VAL A 93 -10.39 11.53 7.77
CA VAL A 93 -10.49 10.72 6.56
C VAL A 93 -9.70 11.41 5.46
N GLU A 94 -8.54 10.86 5.11
CA GLU A 94 -7.68 11.39 4.06
C GLU A 94 -8.29 11.20 2.67
N ASN A 95 -8.82 9.99 2.39
CA ASN A 95 -9.35 9.63 1.08
C ASN A 95 -10.38 8.48 1.20
N ARG A 96 -11.32 8.41 0.27
CA ARG A 96 -12.19 7.24 0.03
C ARG A 96 -12.00 6.78 -1.41
N ALA A 97 -10.89 6.08 -1.66
CA ALA A 97 -10.59 5.54 -2.98
C ALA A 97 -11.56 4.38 -3.32
N PRO A 98 -12.14 4.36 -4.53
CA PRO A 98 -12.91 3.21 -4.98
C PRO A 98 -11.99 2.01 -5.19
N ILE A 99 -12.43 0.81 -4.78
CA ILE A 99 -11.77 -0.43 -5.16
C ILE A 99 -12.31 -0.88 -6.51
N LEU A 100 -11.41 -1.04 -7.47
CA LEU A 100 -11.70 -1.65 -8.75
C LEU A 100 -11.23 -3.10 -8.73
N ALA A 101 -12.08 -4.00 -9.22
CA ALA A 101 -11.83 -5.42 -9.25
C ALA A 101 -12.16 -5.95 -10.65
N CYS A 102 -11.24 -6.72 -11.22
CA CYS A 102 -11.42 -7.39 -12.50
C CYS A 102 -11.19 -8.89 -12.33
N ALA A 103 -12.25 -9.68 -12.50
CA ALA A 103 -12.11 -11.13 -12.58
C ALA A 103 -11.44 -11.52 -13.91
N PRO A 104 -10.78 -12.68 -14.02
CA PRO A 104 -10.12 -13.11 -15.27
C PRO A 104 -11.05 -13.07 -16.50
N GLY A 105 -12.32 -13.48 -16.35
CA GLY A 105 -13.31 -13.44 -17.43
C GLY A 105 -13.88 -12.05 -17.75
N GLY A 106 -13.53 -11.03 -16.95
CA GLY A 106 -13.94 -9.63 -17.19
C GLY A 106 -12.81 -8.77 -17.78
N LEU A 107 -11.62 -9.33 -17.97
CA LEU A 107 -10.51 -8.64 -18.59
C LEU A 107 -10.80 -8.45 -20.09
N VAL A 108 -10.74 -7.21 -20.55
CA VAL A 108 -10.84 -6.87 -21.97
C VAL A 108 -9.45 -6.44 -22.44
N GLU A 109 -8.90 -7.17 -23.41
CA GLU A 109 -7.61 -6.81 -24.00
C GLU A 109 -7.75 -5.48 -24.78
N PRO A 110 -6.88 -4.48 -24.50
CA PRO A 110 -6.89 -3.24 -25.26
C PRO A 110 -6.41 -3.47 -26.70
N GLU A 111 -6.83 -2.59 -27.62
CA GLU A 111 -6.29 -2.61 -28.98
C GLU A 111 -4.76 -2.35 -28.96
N PRO A 112 -3.95 -3.11 -29.73
CA PRO A 112 -2.52 -2.87 -29.81
C PRO A 112 -2.20 -1.47 -30.35
N VAL A 113 -1.26 -0.79 -29.70
CA VAL A 113 -0.71 0.49 -30.18
C VAL A 113 0.55 0.18 -30.99
N ALA A 114 0.64 0.71 -32.22
CA ALA A 114 1.81 0.51 -33.07
C ALA A 114 3.10 0.93 -32.35
N ASP A 115 4.15 0.12 -32.50
CA ASP A 115 5.49 0.29 -31.93
C ASP A 115 5.58 0.25 -30.40
N LEU A 116 4.46 0.20 -29.66
CA LEU A 116 4.45 0.10 -28.20
C LEU A 116 4.61 -1.36 -27.75
N VAL A 117 5.66 -1.64 -26.97
CA VAL A 117 5.90 -2.97 -26.38
C VAL A 117 5.83 -2.89 -24.85
N MET A 118 5.08 -3.80 -24.25
CA MET A 118 5.03 -3.98 -22.79
C MET A 118 5.90 -5.18 -22.41
N ALA A 119 6.85 -4.98 -21.49
CA ALA A 119 7.70 -6.04 -20.97
C ALA A 119 7.93 -5.90 -19.47
N GLU A 120 8.26 -7.00 -18.80
CA GLU A 120 8.77 -6.96 -17.43
C GLU A 120 10.21 -6.42 -17.42
N PRO A 121 10.56 -5.44 -16.55
CA PRO A 121 11.93 -4.99 -16.38
C PRO A 121 12.86 -6.14 -15.97
N ALA A 122 14.03 -6.25 -16.62
CA ALA A 122 15.00 -7.30 -16.37
C ALA A 122 16.39 -6.77 -15.91
N SER A 123 16.61 -5.46 -15.98
CA SER A 123 17.86 -4.80 -15.60
C SER A 123 17.66 -3.63 -14.64
N ASP A 124 18.72 -3.24 -13.93
CA ASP A 124 18.68 -2.08 -13.03
C ASP A 124 18.25 -0.79 -13.74
N ALA A 125 18.70 -0.61 -15.00
CA ALA A 125 18.31 0.54 -15.81
C ALA A 125 16.82 0.54 -16.16
N GLU A 126 16.23 -0.63 -16.44
CA GLU A 126 14.80 -0.75 -16.73
C GLU A 126 13.95 -0.58 -15.46
N PHE A 127 14.40 -1.08 -14.31
CA PHE A 127 13.74 -0.82 -13.03
C PHE A 127 13.81 0.66 -12.64
N ALA A 128 14.94 1.33 -12.91
CA ALA A 128 15.05 2.78 -12.73
C ALA A 128 14.11 3.54 -13.67
N ALA A 129 14.01 3.13 -14.95
CA ALA A 129 13.07 3.73 -15.90
C ALA A 129 11.61 3.53 -15.48
N ALA A 130 11.24 2.33 -15.02
CA ALA A 130 9.91 2.04 -14.49
C ALA A 130 9.60 2.90 -13.24
N ALA A 131 10.56 3.03 -12.32
CA ALA A 131 10.45 3.90 -11.16
C ALA A 131 10.26 5.38 -11.54
N LEU A 132 10.99 5.86 -12.55
CA LEU A 132 10.84 7.22 -13.07
C LEU A 132 9.46 7.46 -13.66
N VAL A 133 8.97 6.57 -14.52
CA VAL A 133 7.62 6.69 -15.09
C VAL A 133 6.56 6.70 -13.98
N GLN A 134 6.70 5.84 -12.98
CA GLN A 134 5.80 5.82 -11.82
C GLN A 134 5.85 7.12 -11.01
N HIS A 135 7.05 7.62 -10.70
CA HIS A 135 7.27 8.88 -9.97
C HIS A 135 6.57 10.06 -10.66
N LEU A 136 6.81 10.22 -11.96
CA LEU A 136 6.16 11.25 -12.78
C LEU A 136 4.64 11.05 -12.83
N GLY A 137 4.16 9.80 -12.92
CA GLY A 137 2.74 9.47 -12.91
C GLY A 137 2.01 9.83 -11.61
N TYR A 138 2.72 9.80 -10.47
CA TYR A 138 2.21 10.31 -9.19
C TYR A 138 2.36 11.82 -9.01
N GLY A 139 2.79 12.54 -10.06
CA GLY A 139 2.99 13.99 -10.04
C GLY A 139 4.33 14.42 -9.44
N GLY A 140 5.28 13.50 -9.29
CA GLY A 140 6.65 13.82 -8.91
C GLY A 140 7.36 14.62 -9.99
N GLU A 141 8.32 15.45 -9.60
CA GLU A 141 9.22 16.18 -10.50
C GLU A 141 10.65 15.67 -10.31
N GLY A 142 11.47 15.72 -11.37
CA GLY A 142 12.87 15.31 -11.33
C GLY A 142 13.08 13.81 -11.12
N GLU A 143 14.18 13.47 -10.44
CA GLU A 143 14.54 12.09 -10.14
C GLU A 143 13.67 11.51 -9.01
N PRO A 144 13.32 10.21 -9.08
CA PRO A 144 12.64 9.52 -7.98
C PRO A 144 13.48 9.52 -6.70
N GLU A 145 12.79 9.38 -5.56
CA GLU A 145 13.44 9.14 -4.27
C GLU A 145 14.27 7.85 -4.29
N ASP A 146 15.40 7.86 -3.56
CA ASP A 146 16.24 6.68 -3.36
C ASP A 146 15.40 5.49 -2.85
N GLY A 147 15.69 4.29 -3.37
CA GLY A 147 14.99 3.06 -3.00
C GLY A 147 13.72 2.76 -3.81
N THR A 148 13.21 3.69 -4.64
CA THR A 148 12.01 3.44 -5.45
C THR A 148 12.18 2.26 -6.43
N ALA A 149 13.32 2.18 -7.11
CA ALA A 149 13.61 1.08 -8.03
C ALA A 149 13.85 -0.26 -7.31
N GLU A 150 14.45 -0.22 -6.12
CA GLU A 150 14.64 -1.40 -5.27
C GLU A 150 13.30 -1.94 -4.77
N TRP A 151 12.38 -1.05 -4.41
CA TRP A 151 11.03 -1.42 -4.01
C TRP A 151 10.27 -2.16 -5.12
N LEU A 152 10.40 -1.72 -6.38
CA LEU A 152 9.82 -2.44 -7.53
C LEU A 152 10.44 -3.84 -7.70
N ARG A 153 11.76 -3.97 -7.51
CA ARG A 153 12.45 -5.27 -7.55
C ARG A 153 11.95 -6.22 -6.46
N ASP A 154 11.85 -5.72 -5.23
CA ASP A 154 11.36 -6.51 -4.10
C ASP A 154 9.90 -6.93 -4.29
N ALA A 155 9.06 -6.06 -4.87
CA ALA A 155 7.69 -6.38 -5.22
C ALA A 155 7.63 -7.54 -6.22
N VAL A 156 8.44 -7.50 -7.29
CA VAL A 156 8.53 -8.59 -8.29
C VAL A 156 9.05 -9.88 -7.66
N ALA A 157 10.12 -9.82 -6.86
CA ALA A 157 10.65 -10.98 -6.14
C ALA A 157 9.63 -11.58 -5.14
N GLY A 158 8.74 -10.75 -4.61
CA GLY A 158 7.62 -11.14 -3.75
C GLY A 158 6.42 -11.76 -4.48
N GLY A 159 6.49 -11.93 -5.80
CA GLY A 159 5.40 -12.44 -6.65
C GLY A 159 4.46 -11.38 -7.20
N GLY A 160 4.83 -10.09 -7.06
CA GLY A 160 4.19 -8.99 -7.79
C GLY A 160 4.67 -8.91 -9.24
N VAL A 161 4.15 -7.93 -9.98
CA VAL A 161 4.50 -7.68 -11.39
C VAL A 161 4.81 -6.20 -11.57
N ALA A 162 5.91 -5.91 -12.26
CA ALA A 162 6.24 -4.60 -12.79
C ALA A 162 6.27 -4.70 -14.32
N ALA A 163 5.79 -3.67 -15.00
CA ALA A 163 5.82 -3.61 -16.46
C ALA A 163 6.33 -2.24 -16.90
N LEU A 164 7.12 -2.23 -17.97
CA LEU A 164 7.63 -1.04 -18.62
C LEU A 164 7.16 -1.04 -20.08
N ALA A 165 6.62 0.11 -20.49
CA ALA A 165 6.27 0.36 -21.88
C ALA A 165 7.46 1.00 -22.60
N THR A 166 7.82 0.49 -23.77
CA THR A 166 8.87 1.05 -24.63
C THR A 166 8.37 1.23 -26.06
N VAL A 167 9.02 2.12 -26.81
CA VAL A 167 8.80 2.38 -28.24
C VAL A 167 10.09 2.18 -29.03
#